data_AF-I4A8Q2-F1
#
_entry.id   AF-I4A8Q2-F1
#
_cell.length_a   1.000
_cell.length_b   1.000
_cell.length_c   1.000
_cell.angle_alpha   90.00
_cell.angle_beta   90.00
_cell.angle_gamma   90.00
#
_symmetry.space_group_name_H-M   'P 1'
#
loop_
_entity.id
_entity.type
_entity.pdbx_description
1 polymer ?
#
loop_
_entity_poly.entity_id
_entity_poly.type
_entity_poly.pdbx_seq_one_letter_code
_entity_poly.pdbx_strand_id
1 'polypeptide(L)'
;MNKISCPVCLDLIPLVKDGIASEDSRLLVQEHLAGCEHCSDSWGEKTEADMGADTAMDDTVVLGKIKKQMMLFLLSIMLAGTLLGMVISNGMHMFYNGLIMPAIGGFGYMLFKRKAYFVPLGLFAFSFIWVFVRGLIDGILTYTGIIDLISMSAWWSAIFSAFSAVGVLIAWLLHYAFKKEV
;
A
#
# COMPACT_ATOMS: atom_id res chain seq x y z
N MET A 1 -7.23 2.05 60.03
CA MET A 1 -6.57 0.72 59.96
C MET A 1 -6.48 0.38 58.48
N ASN A 2 -5.27 0.38 57.91
CA ASN A 2 -5.07 0.07 56.49
C ASN A 2 -5.53 -1.37 56.22
N LYS A 3 -6.53 -1.54 55.34
CA LYS A 3 -7.15 -2.84 55.02
C LYS A 3 -6.21 -3.78 54.26
N ILE A 4 -5.14 -3.26 53.68
CA ILE A 4 -4.13 -4.01 52.92
C ILE A 4 -2.73 -3.71 53.44
N SER A 5 -1.82 -4.68 53.32
CA SER A 5 -0.41 -4.54 53.70
C SER A 5 0.39 -3.83 52.61
N CYS A 6 1.53 -3.23 52.96
CA CYS A 6 2.38 -2.52 51.99
C CYS A 6 2.80 -3.37 50.77
N PRO A 7 3.17 -4.67 50.92
CA PRO A 7 3.48 -5.52 49.76
C PRO A 7 2.30 -5.65 48.79
N VAL A 8 1.09 -5.85 49.33
CA VAL A 8 -0.13 -5.94 48.51
C VAL A 8 -0.44 -4.60 47.84
N CYS A 9 -0.21 -3.48 48.54
CA CYS A 9 -0.35 -2.15 47.95
C CYS A 9 0.62 -1.95 46.77
N LEU A 10 1.90 -2.31 46.94
CA LEU A 10 2.93 -2.22 45.91
C LEU A 10 2.61 -3.06 44.67
N ASP A 11 2.06 -4.27 44.84
CA ASP A 11 1.64 -5.12 43.73
C ASP A 11 0.44 -4.52 42.95
N LEU A 12 -0.44 -3.79 43.64
CA LEU A 12 -1.63 -3.17 43.05
C LEU A 12 -1.35 -1.82 42.39
N ILE A 13 -0.28 -1.10 42.78
CA ILE A 13 0.05 0.23 42.23
C ILE A 13 0.17 0.23 40.70
N PRO A 14 0.90 -0.70 40.05
CA PRO A 14 0.96 -0.78 38.59
C PRO A 14 -0.41 -0.99 37.95
N LEU A 15 -1.21 -1.93 38.48
CA LEU A 15 -2.55 -2.25 37.95
C LEU A 15 -3.52 -1.06 38.04
N VAL A 16 -3.39 -0.25 39.10
CA VAL A 16 -4.17 0.97 39.30
C VAL A 16 -3.68 2.09 38.37
N LYS A 17 -2.37 2.24 38.17
CA LYS A 17 -1.80 3.20 37.20
C LYS A 17 -2.19 2.86 35.76
N ASP A 18 -2.23 1.57 35.43
CA ASP A 18 -2.61 1.05 34.11
C ASP A 18 -4.13 1.10 33.85
N GLY A 19 -4.93 1.49 34.84
CA GLY A 19 -6.39 1.65 34.70
C GLY A 19 -7.19 0.34 34.55
N ILE A 20 -6.56 -0.81 34.82
CA ILE A 20 -7.17 -2.14 34.68
C ILE A 20 -7.66 -2.73 36.01
N ALA A 21 -7.32 -2.10 37.14
CA ALA A 21 -7.78 -2.50 38.46
C ALA A 21 -9.28 -2.23 38.67
N SER A 22 -9.94 -3.12 39.42
CA SER A 22 -11.33 -2.92 39.84
C SER A 22 -11.48 -1.68 40.74
N GLU A 23 -12.66 -1.05 40.77
CA GLU A 23 -12.93 0.12 41.61
C GLU A 23 -12.65 -0.14 43.10
N ASP A 24 -12.96 -1.36 43.58
CA ASP A 24 -12.65 -1.77 44.95
C ASP A 24 -11.14 -1.77 45.22
N SER A 25 -10.33 -2.28 44.28
CA SER A 25 -8.87 -2.28 44.36
C SER A 25 -8.29 -0.85 44.32
N ARG A 26 -8.89 0.04 43.52
CA ARG A 26 -8.48 1.45 43.43
C ARG A 26 -8.70 2.20 44.74
N LEU A 27 -9.88 2.04 45.35
CA LEU A 27 -10.21 2.67 46.63
C LEU A 27 -9.29 2.17 47.75
N LEU A 28 -8.99 0.86 47.78
CA LEU A 28 -8.09 0.27 48.78
C LEU A 28 -6.66 0.82 48.69
N VAL A 29 -6.14 1.01 47.48
CA VAL A 29 -4.81 1.61 47.28
C VAL A 29 -4.83 3.10 47.67
N GLN A 30 -5.86 3.86 47.29
CA GLN A 30 -5.97 5.29 47.68
C GLN A 30 -6.07 5.49 49.19
N GLU A 31 -6.85 4.67 49.89
CA GLU A 31 -6.92 4.69 51.36
C GLU A 31 -5.56 4.36 51.99
N HIS A 32 -4.82 3.39 51.45
CA HIS A 32 -3.51 3.01 51.98
C HIS A 32 -2.45 4.08 51.73
N LEU A 33 -2.45 4.71 50.55
CA LEU A 33 -1.54 5.80 50.18
C LEU A 33 -1.72 7.03 51.08
N ALA A 34 -2.95 7.33 51.51
CA ALA A 34 -3.23 8.44 52.42
C ALA A 34 -2.62 8.24 53.83
N GLY A 35 -2.27 7.00 54.19
CA GLY A 35 -1.75 6.65 55.51
C GLY A 35 -0.33 6.07 55.54
N CYS A 36 0.36 5.97 54.39
CA CYS A 36 1.67 5.33 54.29
C CYS A 36 2.61 6.10 53.37
N GLU A 37 3.59 6.81 53.96
CA GLU A 37 4.62 7.56 53.21
C GLU A 37 5.43 6.66 52.26
N HIS A 38 5.76 5.43 52.71
CA HIS A 38 6.54 4.49 51.91
C HIS A 38 5.84 4.10 50.58
N CYS A 39 4.51 3.88 50.62
CA CYS A 39 3.77 3.55 49.41
C CYS A 39 3.47 4.80 48.56
N SER A 40 3.32 5.98 49.18
CA SER A 40 3.14 7.23 48.43
C SER A 40 4.39 7.64 47.65
N ASP A 41 5.58 7.34 48.17
CA ASP A 41 6.84 7.56 47.46
C ASP A 41 6.91 6.69 46.20
N SER A 42 6.56 5.40 46.30
CA SER A 42 6.47 4.49 45.15
C SER A 42 5.37 4.86 44.15
N TRP A 43 4.33 5.58 44.60
CA TRP A 43 3.31 6.14 43.72
C TRP A 43 3.85 7.32 42.90
N GLY A 44 4.62 8.22 43.54
CA GLY A 44 5.22 9.42 42.95
C GLY A 44 6.48 9.16 42.12
N GLU A 45 7.16 8.04 42.33
CA GLU A 45 8.25 7.61 41.47
C GLU A 45 7.70 7.32 40.07
N LYS A 46 7.94 8.29 39.18
CA LYS A 46 7.63 8.20 37.77
C LYS A 46 8.52 7.11 37.19
N THR A 47 8.05 5.87 37.27
CA THR A 47 8.72 4.73 36.68
C THR A 47 8.93 5.06 35.21
N GLU A 48 10.14 4.89 34.70
CA GLU A 48 10.51 5.10 33.29
C GLU A 48 9.64 4.28 32.31
N ALA A 49 8.77 3.41 32.83
CA ALA A 49 7.63 2.78 32.15
C ALA A 49 6.56 3.78 31.63
N ASP A 50 6.53 5.03 32.09
CA ASP A 50 5.67 6.12 31.56
C ASP A 50 6.22 6.72 30.24
N MET A 51 7.37 6.24 29.74
CA MET A 51 7.81 6.52 28.36
C MET A 51 7.28 5.51 27.33
N GLY A 52 6.38 4.61 27.72
CA GLY A 52 5.76 3.63 26.82
C GLY A 52 4.30 3.91 26.44
N ALA A 53 3.61 4.81 27.16
CA ALA A 53 2.14 4.88 27.13
C ALA A 53 1.55 6.09 26.38
N ASP A 54 2.36 6.88 25.67
CA ASP A 54 1.83 7.92 24.77
C ASP A 54 2.61 8.04 23.45
N THR A 55 2.98 6.90 22.90
CA THR A 55 3.05 6.78 21.44
C THR A 55 1.88 5.92 20.97
N ALA A 56 0.67 6.47 21.11
CA ALA A 56 -0.23 6.38 19.97
C ALA A 56 0.45 7.13 18.80
N MET A 57 1.54 6.56 18.28
CA MET A 57 2.10 6.90 16.99
C MET A 57 0.90 6.85 16.09
N ASP A 58 0.55 8.02 15.57
CA ASP A 58 -0.56 8.25 14.69
C ASP A 58 -0.59 7.17 13.61
N ASP A 59 -1.35 6.10 13.88
CA ASP A 59 -1.46 4.94 13.00
C ASP A 59 -1.93 5.41 11.63
N THR A 60 -2.68 6.52 11.57
CA THR A 60 -3.13 7.12 10.32
C THR A 60 -1.98 7.73 9.52
N VAL A 61 -0.99 8.36 10.16
CA VAL A 61 0.22 8.89 9.51
C VAL A 61 1.18 7.78 9.10
N VAL A 62 1.36 6.74 9.91
CA VAL A 62 2.20 5.58 9.57
C VAL A 62 1.56 4.78 8.43
N LEU A 63 0.27 4.47 8.51
CA LEU A 63 -0.49 3.81 7.43
C LEU A 63 -0.53 4.67 6.16
N GLY A 64 -0.60 6.00 6.29
CA GLY A 64 -0.53 6.93 5.18
C GLY A 64 0.81 6.86 4.42
N LYS A 65 1.92 6.84 5.16
CA LYS A 65 3.27 6.70 4.59
C LYS A 65 3.44 5.35 3.89
N ILE A 66 3.01 4.26 4.51
CA ILE A 66 3.09 2.91 3.94
C ILE A 66 2.26 2.80 2.66
N LYS A 67 1.01 3.29 2.67
CA LYS A 67 0.15 3.29 1.47
C LYS A 67 0.77 4.08 0.33
N LYS A 68 1.35 5.25 0.62
CA LYS A 68 2.02 6.08 -0.39
C LYS A 68 3.27 5.40 -0.95
N GLN A 69 4.08 4.77 -0.10
CA GLN A 69 5.26 4.01 -0.53
C GLN A 69 4.86 2.80 -1.40
N MET A 70 3.84 2.04 -1.00
CA MET A 70 3.33 0.92 -1.76
C MET A 70 2.75 1.36 -3.11
N MET A 71 2.02 2.47 -3.14
CA MET A 71 1.51 3.08 -4.39
C MET A 71 2.66 3.50 -5.32
N LEU A 72 3.70 4.14 -4.79
CA LEU A 72 4.87 4.55 -5.55
C LEU A 72 5.64 3.33 -6.10
N PHE A 73 5.77 2.27 -5.31
CA PHE A 73 6.40 1.02 -5.72
C PHE A 73 5.62 0.30 -6.82
N LEU A 74 4.29 0.24 -6.71
CA LEU A 74 3.46 -0.31 -7.78
C LEU A 74 3.57 0.50 -9.07
N LEU A 75 3.55 1.83 -8.94
CA LEU A 75 3.68 2.73 -10.08
C LEU A 75 5.04 2.56 -10.77
N SER A 76 6.13 2.39 -10.00
CA SER A 76 7.46 2.16 -10.56
C SER A 76 7.57 0.82 -11.27
N ILE A 77 6.98 -0.26 -10.72
CA ILE A 77 6.87 -1.57 -11.39
C ILE A 77 6.07 -1.45 -12.69
N MET A 78 4.92 -0.77 -12.67
CA MET A 78 4.10 -0.58 -13.87
C MET A 78 4.87 0.18 -14.95
N LEU A 79 5.58 1.24 -14.59
CA LEU A 79 6.40 2.02 -15.52
C LEU A 79 7.55 1.18 -16.09
N ALA A 80 8.30 0.51 -15.22
CA ALA A 80 9.43 -0.34 -15.61
C ALA A 80 8.97 -1.51 -16.51
N GLY A 81 7.88 -2.19 -16.16
CA GLY A 81 7.31 -3.27 -16.95
C GLY A 81 6.79 -2.79 -18.30
N THR A 82 6.18 -1.61 -18.35
CA THR A 82 5.71 -0.98 -19.59
C THR A 82 6.89 -0.69 -20.52
N LEU A 83 7.95 -0.05 -20.02
CA LEU A 83 9.17 0.22 -20.78
C LEU A 83 9.86 -1.07 -21.23
N LEU A 84 10.02 -2.03 -20.33
CA LEU A 84 10.62 -3.33 -20.62
C LEU A 84 9.85 -4.04 -21.74
N GLY A 85 8.52 -4.08 -21.61
CA GLY A 85 7.63 -4.68 -22.60
C GLY A 85 7.80 -4.04 -23.97
N MET A 86 7.94 -2.72 -24.04
CA MET A 86 8.19 -2.00 -25.30
C MET A 86 9.56 -2.29 -25.92
N VAL A 87 10.61 -2.43 -25.12
CA VAL A 87 11.97 -2.71 -25.62
C VAL A 87 12.05 -4.11 -26.23
N ILE A 88 11.42 -5.10 -25.59
CA ILE A 88 11.46 -6.50 -26.03
C ILE A 88 10.40 -6.85 -27.10
N SER A 89 9.59 -5.87 -27.51
CA SER A 89 8.53 -6.06 -28.52
C SER A 89 9.04 -6.47 -29.90
N ASN A 90 10.33 -6.30 -30.18
CA ASN A 90 10.92 -6.66 -31.46
C ASN A 90 11.63 -8.03 -31.34
N GLY A 91 11.23 -8.98 -32.17
CA GLY A 91 11.84 -10.31 -32.26
C GLY A 91 11.21 -11.36 -31.34
N MET A 92 11.96 -12.42 -31.04
CA MET A 92 11.44 -13.63 -30.35
C MET A 92 10.93 -13.35 -28.93
N HIS A 93 11.36 -12.26 -28.29
CA HIS A 93 10.98 -11.92 -26.92
C HIS A 93 9.58 -11.26 -26.81
N MET A 94 8.92 -10.99 -27.94
CA MET A 94 7.58 -10.40 -27.96
C MET A 94 6.53 -11.22 -27.20
N PHE A 95 6.71 -12.54 -27.09
CA PHE A 95 5.76 -13.41 -26.39
C PHE A 95 5.69 -13.11 -24.88
N TYR A 96 6.75 -12.55 -24.27
CA TYR A 96 6.72 -12.13 -22.86
C TYR A 96 5.71 -11.00 -22.61
N ASN A 97 5.37 -10.20 -23.63
CA ASN A 97 4.32 -9.19 -23.51
C ASN A 97 2.93 -9.78 -23.27
N GLY A 98 2.73 -11.07 -23.58
CA GLY A 98 1.52 -11.82 -23.21
C GLY A 98 1.35 -11.99 -21.70
N LEU A 99 2.41 -11.88 -20.91
CA LEU A 99 2.35 -11.93 -19.44
C LEU A 99 2.51 -10.53 -18.82
N ILE A 100 3.45 -9.73 -19.36
CA ILE A 100 3.79 -8.42 -18.80
C ILE A 100 2.61 -7.44 -18.91
N MET A 101 1.95 -7.35 -20.08
CA MET A 101 0.88 -6.36 -20.28
C MET A 101 -0.37 -6.66 -19.45
N PRO A 102 -0.84 -7.92 -19.35
CA PRO A 102 -1.91 -8.24 -18.40
C PRO A 102 -1.52 -8.02 -16.94
N ALA A 103 -0.27 -8.30 -16.54
CA ALA A 103 0.20 -8.01 -15.18
C ALA A 103 0.13 -6.51 -14.86
N ILE A 104 0.56 -5.64 -15.79
CA ILE A 104 0.43 -4.18 -15.66
C ILE A 104 -1.04 -3.78 -15.51
N GLY A 105 -1.93 -4.34 -16.33
CA GLY A 105 -3.37 -4.13 -16.22
C GLY A 105 -3.93 -4.51 -14.85
N GLY A 106 -3.55 -5.68 -14.33
CA GLY A 106 -3.95 -6.17 -13.02
C GLY A 106 -3.45 -5.29 -11.86
N PHE A 107 -2.17 -4.91 -11.87
CA PHE A 107 -1.63 -3.95 -10.89
C PHE A 107 -2.31 -2.59 -10.99
N GLY A 108 -2.61 -2.13 -12.20
CA GLY A 108 -3.38 -0.92 -12.44
C GLY A 108 -4.79 -0.98 -11.84
N TYR A 109 -5.45 -2.14 -11.90
CA TYR A 109 -6.72 -2.35 -11.21
C TYR A 109 -6.57 -2.26 -9.68
N MET A 110 -5.53 -2.85 -9.11
CA MET A 110 -5.28 -2.77 -7.66
C MET A 110 -5.04 -1.32 -7.19
N LEU A 111 -4.37 -0.51 -8.02
CA LEU A 111 -4.05 0.89 -7.74
C LEU A 111 -5.27 1.83 -7.90
N PHE A 112 -6.00 1.70 -9.01
CA PHE A 112 -7.03 2.67 -9.42
C PHE A 112 -8.47 2.17 -9.24
N LYS A 113 -8.68 0.86 -8.97
CA LYS A 113 -9.98 0.21 -8.75
C LYS A 113 -11.03 0.60 -9.80
N ARG A 114 -12.02 1.44 -9.43
CA ARG A 114 -13.09 1.89 -10.34
C ARG A 114 -12.57 2.70 -11.54
N LYS A 115 -11.40 3.33 -11.40
CA LYS A 115 -10.74 4.11 -12.46
C LYS A 115 -9.75 3.28 -13.28
N ALA A 116 -9.74 1.96 -13.14
CA ALA A 116 -8.81 1.08 -13.85
C ALA A 116 -8.95 1.14 -15.37
N TYR A 117 -10.07 1.60 -15.91
CA TYR A 117 -10.25 1.81 -17.36
C TYR A 117 -9.27 2.85 -17.95
N PHE A 118 -8.70 3.74 -17.13
CA PHE A 118 -7.65 4.66 -17.58
C PHE A 118 -6.31 3.96 -17.84
N VAL A 119 -6.08 2.76 -17.29
CA VAL A 119 -4.82 2.02 -17.45
C VAL A 119 -4.61 1.59 -18.90
N PRO A 120 -5.52 0.85 -19.56
CA PRO A 120 -5.36 0.49 -20.97
C PRO A 120 -5.38 1.72 -21.89
N LEU A 121 -6.15 2.76 -21.55
CA LEU A 121 -6.17 4.01 -22.31
C LEU A 121 -4.83 4.76 -22.25
N GLY A 122 -4.26 4.88 -21.05
CA GLY A 122 -2.94 5.48 -20.85
C GLY A 122 -1.83 4.67 -21.52
N LEU A 123 -1.91 3.34 -21.45
CA LEU A 123 -0.97 2.44 -22.11
C LEU A 123 -1.05 2.55 -23.64
N PHE A 124 -2.26 2.69 -24.19
CA PHE A 124 -2.46 2.95 -25.61
C PHE A 124 -1.77 4.25 -26.02
N ALA A 125 -2.05 5.37 -25.33
CA ALA A 125 -1.45 6.66 -25.65
C ALA A 125 0.07 6.65 -25.55
N PHE A 126 0.61 6.10 -24.45
CA PHE A 126 2.06 6.05 -24.23
C PHE A 126 2.77 5.17 -25.26
N SER A 127 2.26 3.97 -25.51
CA SER A 127 2.84 3.07 -26.51
C SER A 127 2.72 3.63 -27.93
N PHE A 128 1.63 4.34 -28.24
CA PHE A 128 1.44 4.95 -29.55
C PHE A 128 2.50 6.01 -29.80
N ILE A 129 2.70 6.91 -28.83
CA ILE A 129 3.75 7.94 -28.91
C ILE A 129 5.12 7.27 -29.05
N TRP A 130 5.40 6.24 -28.26
CA TRP A 130 6.69 5.54 -28.32
C TRP A 130 6.95 4.90 -29.68
N VAL A 131 6.02 4.11 -30.19
CA VAL A 131 6.15 3.43 -31.49
C VAL A 131 6.19 4.44 -32.64
N PHE A 132 5.37 5.49 -32.56
CA PHE A 132 5.35 6.55 -33.56
C PHE A 132 6.67 7.33 -33.60
N VAL A 133 7.20 7.77 -32.45
CA VAL A 133 8.49 8.48 -32.36
C VAL A 133 9.63 7.58 -32.83
N ARG A 134 9.64 6.31 -32.42
CA ARG A 134 10.64 5.34 -32.89
C ARG A 134 10.54 5.16 -34.41
N GLY A 135 9.33 5.01 -34.94
CA GLY A 135 9.10 4.90 -36.37
C GLY A 135 9.47 6.16 -37.16
N LEU A 136 9.40 7.36 -36.56
CA LEU A 136 9.95 8.58 -37.18
C LEU A 136 11.48 8.58 -37.22
N ILE A 137 12.13 8.12 -36.15
CA ILE A 137 13.61 8.02 -36.07
C ILE A 137 14.13 6.97 -37.07
N ASP A 138 13.50 5.79 -37.11
CA ASP A 138 13.86 4.69 -38.01
C ASP A 138 13.38 4.94 -39.46
N GLY A 139 12.45 5.90 -39.64
CA GLY A 139 11.62 6.08 -40.83
C GLY A 139 12.07 7.11 -41.84
N ILE A 140 13.19 7.81 -41.64
CA ILE A 140 13.79 8.62 -42.71
C ILE A 140 14.20 7.75 -43.92
N LEU A 141 14.35 6.42 -43.76
CA LEU A 141 14.79 5.51 -44.84
C LEU A 141 13.80 4.38 -45.20
N THR A 142 12.75 4.13 -44.42
CA THR A 142 12.04 2.81 -44.45
C THR A 142 10.53 2.88 -44.71
N TYR A 143 9.85 4.00 -44.43
CA TYR A 143 8.40 4.12 -44.57
C TYR A 143 7.99 4.94 -45.80
N THR A 144 7.06 4.41 -46.58
CA THR A 144 6.57 5.00 -47.84
C THR A 144 5.56 6.14 -47.64
N GLY A 145 4.98 6.28 -46.43
CA GLY A 145 4.03 7.36 -46.12
C GLY A 145 3.67 7.49 -44.63
N ILE A 146 3.22 8.69 -44.24
CA ILE A 146 2.84 9.03 -42.85
C ILE A 146 1.62 8.21 -42.38
N ILE A 147 0.71 7.88 -43.30
CA ILE A 147 -0.50 7.10 -43.00
C ILE A 147 -0.12 5.68 -42.55
N ASP A 148 0.86 5.05 -43.21
CA ASP A 148 1.33 3.71 -42.87
C ASP A 148 1.96 3.70 -41.47
N LEU A 149 2.76 4.72 -41.14
CA LEU A 149 3.35 4.89 -39.81
C LEU A 149 2.28 5.00 -38.72
N ILE A 150 1.24 5.82 -38.94
CA ILE A 150 0.14 5.97 -37.99
C ILE A 150 -0.61 4.66 -37.82
N SER A 151 -0.92 3.98 -38.92
CA SER A 151 -1.67 2.71 -38.91
C SER A 151 -0.92 1.61 -38.16
N MET A 152 0.37 1.44 -38.42
CA MET A 152 1.22 0.46 -37.74
C MET A 152 1.39 0.77 -36.25
N SER A 153 1.56 2.06 -35.91
CA SER A 153 1.65 2.51 -34.52
C SER A 153 0.35 2.23 -33.77
N ALA A 154 -0.80 2.55 -34.38
CA ALA A 154 -2.12 2.30 -33.81
C ALA A 154 -2.38 0.80 -33.59
N TRP A 155 -1.97 -0.05 -34.54
CA TRP A 155 -2.16 -1.49 -34.45
C TRP A 155 -1.40 -2.10 -33.27
N TRP A 156 -0.12 -1.78 -33.11
CA TRP A 156 0.68 -2.27 -31.99
C TRP A 156 0.17 -1.77 -30.64
N SER A 157 -0.19 -0.49 -30.56
CA SER A 157 -0.77 0.09 -29.34
C SER A 157 -2.10 -0.54 -28.96
N ALA A 158 -2.93 -0.89 -29.94
CA ALA A 158 -4.19 -1.58 -29.70
C ALA A 158 -3.97 -2.95 -29.06
N ILE A 159 -2.95 -3.70 -29.52
CA ILE A 159 -2.60 -5.01 -28.95
C ILE A 159 -2.20 -4.88 -27.47
N PHE A 160 -1.30 -3.95 -27.13
CA PHE A 160 -0.86 -3.77 -25.74
C PHE A 160 -2.01 -3.29 -24.85
N SER A 161 -2.83 -2.37 -25.34
CA SER A 161 -4.03 -1.91 -24.63
C SER A 161 -5.01 -3.05 -24.37
N ALA A 162 -5.25 -3.92 -25.37
CA ALA A 162 -6.13 -5.07 -25.23
C ALA A 162 -5.63 -6.05 -24.17
N PHE A 163 -4.34 -6.40 -24.16
CA PHE A 163 -3.76 -7.28 -23.14
C PHE A 163 -3.82 -6.69 -21.74
N SER A 164 -3.56 -5.38 -21.61
CA SER A 164 -3.74 -4.67 -20.34
C SER A 164 -5.21 -4.69 -19.88
N ALA A 165 -6.16 -4.49 -20.79
CA ALA A 165 -7.59 -4.58 -20.49
C ALA A 165 -7.99 -5.99 -20.01
N VAL A 166 -7.45 -7.05 -20.62
CA VAL A 166 -7.62 -8.43 -20.13
C VAL A 166 -7.11 -8.57 -18.70
N GLY A 167 -5.94 -8.03 -18.39
CA GLY A 167 -5.40 -7.99 -17.03
C GLY A 167 -6.31 -7.28 -16.02
N VAL A 168 -6.85 -6.12 -16.39
CA VAL A 168 -7.84 -5.37 -15.59
C VAL A 168 -9.09 -6.22 -15.35
N LEU A 169 -9.61 -6.88 -16.38
CA LEU A 169 -10.79 -7.75 -16.28
C LEU A 169 -10.54 -8.94 -15.33
N ILE A 170 -9.39 -9.60 -15.45
CA ILE A 170 -9.00 -10.71 -14.57
C ILE A 170 -8.97 -10.23 -13.11
N ALA A 171 -8.28 -9.12 -12.84
CA ALA A 171 -8.18 -8.58 -11.48
C ALA A 171 -9.53 -8.15 -10.93
N TRP A 172 -10.41 -7.57 -11.76
CA TRP A 172 -11.77 -7.23 -11.38
C TRP A 172 -12.61 -8.46 -11.03
N LEU A 173 -12.52 -9.53 -11.82
CA LEU A 173 -13.22 -10.80 -11.55
C LEU A 173 -12.74 -11.46 -10.27
N LEU A 174 -11.42 -11.51 -10.05
CA LEU A 174 -10.84 -12.05 -8.80
C LEU A 174 -11.30 -11.25 -7.59
N HIS A 175 -11.23 -9.91 -7.66
CA HIS A 175 -11.70 -9.06 -6.59
C HIS A 175 -13.21 -9.23 -6.32
N TYR A 176 -14.03 -9.46 -7.36
CA TYR A 176 -15.45 -9.77 -7.19
C TYR A 176 -15.68 -11.13 -6.51
N ALA A 177 -14.95 -12.16 -6.93
CA ALA A 177 -15.05 -13.52 -6.38
C ALA A 177 -14.71 -13.55 -4.88
N PHE A 178 -13.56 -12.99 -4.50
CA PHE A 178 -13.11 -12.98 -3.10
C PHE A 178 -13.90 -12.03 -2.19
N LYS A 179 -14.57 -11.01 -2.75
CA LYS A 179 -15.43 -10.13 -1.96
C LYS A 179 -16.71 -10.81 -1.48
N LYS A 180 -17.10 -11.96 -2.04
CA LYS A 180 -18.32 -12.69 -1.67
C LYS A 180 -18.13 -13.62 -0.47
N GLU A 181 -16.89 -13.84 -0.03
CA GLU A 181 -16.53 -14.81 1.02
C GLU A 181 -16.31 -14.19 2.42
N VAL A 182 -16.61 -12.91 2.61
CA VAL A 182 -16.54 -12.19 3.91
C VAL A 182 -17.84 -11.45 4.17
#